data_AF-A0A254RMN6-F1
#
_entry.id   AF-A0A254RMN6-F1
#
_cell.length_a   1.000
_cell.length_b   1.000
_cell.length_c   1.000
_cell.angle_alpha   90.00
_cell.angle_beta   90.00
_cell.angle_gamma   90.00
#
_symmetry.space_group_name_H-M   'P 1'
#
loop_
_entity.id
_entity.type
_entity.pdbx_description
1 polymer ?
#
loop_
_entity_poly.entity_id
_entity_poly.type
_entity_poly.pdbx_seq_one_letter_code
_entity_poly.pdbx_strand_id
1 'polypeptide(L)'
;MKTKFILFTAFVSLLCACSEDSPSEPKDTFDASVVCPADGMNAYGEPNRGTFTDERDGQVYKYTTIGNQVWMAENLKFDAPYSLCYAREENFCETFGRFYTLYVNGEYFALIDQVLADTICPAGWHVPSVDEWNELANNVGEGKKGSARLKSSNDFGEYYNSGSDDCSFNALPAGSWMLNGELSGNRIYAIYWTSTRRSYDTMYAYNLGSQSIEINRPRMTIRCLKN
;
A
#
# COMPACT_ATOMS: atom_id res chain seq x y z
N MET A 1 -22.89 76.71 -27.35
CA MET A 1 -22.20 76.70 -26.04
C MET A 1 -22.63 75.49 -25.23
N LYS A 2 -21.84 74.41 -25.23
CA LYS A 2 -21.92 73.34 -24.22
C LYS A 2 -20.51 72.79 -24.01
N THR A 3 -19.85 73.30 -22.98
CA THR A 3 -18.52 72.90 -22.52
C THR A 3 -18.67 71.60 -21.73
N LYS A 4 -18.03 70.50 -22.15
CA LYS A 4 -17.92 69.27 -21.35
C LYS A 4 -16.58 69.29 -20.61
N PHE A 5 -16.65 69.38 -19.29
CA PHE A 5 -15.53 69.24 -18.36
C PHE A 5 -15.07 67.77 -18.33
N ILE A 6 -13.76 67.54 -18.42
CA ILE A 6 -13.11 66.25 -18.24
C ILE A 6 -12.76 66.13 -16.75
N LEU A 7 -13.29 65.11 -16.08
CA LEU A 7 -13.00 64.79 -14.68
C LEU A 7 -11.95 63.65 -14.66
N PHE A 8 -10.73 63.94 -14.19
CA PHE A 8 -9.70 62.94 -13.95
C PHE A 8 -9.89 62.36 -12.54
N THR A 9 -10.31 61.11 -12.43
CA THR A 9 -10.32 60.37 -11.16
C THR A 9 -9.01 59.62 -10.99
N ALA A 10 -8.19 60.05 -10.03
CA ALA A 10 -6.98 59.35 -9.61
C ALA A 10 -7.36 58.09 -8.80
N PHE A 11 -6.98 56.92 -9.30
CA PHE A 11 -7.16 55.63 -8.63
C PHE A 11 -5.95 55.41 -7.71
N VAL A 12 -6.14 55.53 -6.39
CA VAL A 12 -5.10 55.21 -5.41
C VAL A 12 -5.20 53.72 -5.09
N SER A 13 -4.26 52.93 -5.60
CA SER A 13 -4.13 51.51 -5.30
C SER A 13 -3.53 51.29 -3.91
N LEU A 14 -4.35 50.82 -2.96
CA LEU A 14 -3.88 50.26 -1.70
C LEU A 14 -3.24 48.89 -1.97
N LEU A 15 -1.91 48.82 -1.96
CA LEU A 15 -1.19 47.54 -1.93
C LEU A 15 -1.19 47.04 -0.48
N CYS A 16 -2.06 46.09 -0.16
CA CYS A 16 -1.88 45.26 1.03
C CYS A 16 -0.66 44.36 0.82
N ALA A 17 0.43 44.66 1.53
CA ALA A 17 1.56 43.76 1.65
C ALA A 17 1.15 42.60 2.57
N CYS A 18 0.72 41.47 1.98
CA CYS A 18 0.69 40.21 2.71
C CYS A 18 2.11 39.66 2.73
N SER A 19 2.71 39.58 3.92
CA SER A 19 3.95 38.85 4.16
C SER A 19 3.77 37.39 3.73
N GLU A 20 4.52 36.96 2.73
CA GLU A 20 4.62 35.57 2.27
C GLU A 20 5.47 34.75 3.26
N ASP A 21 5.01 34.58 4.50
CA ASP A 21 5.54 33.52 5.35
C ASP A 21 4.69 32.27 5.13
N SER A 22 4.84 31.68 3.94
CA SER A 22 4.39 30.30 3.72
C SER A 22 5.27 29.41 4.60
N PRO A 23 4.71 28.57 5.49
CA PRO A 23 5.51 27.65 6.29
C PRO A 23 6.35 26.79 5.35
N SER A 24 7.68 26.86 5.48
CA SER A 24 8.58 25.96 4.75
C SER A 24 8.12 24.53 5.00
N GLU A 25 7.93 23.75 3.93
CA GLU A 25 7.59 22.33 4.07
C GLU A 25 8.55 21.66 5.06
N PRO A 26 8.06 20.78 5.96
CA PRO A 26 8.91 20.04 6.87
C PRO A 26 10.03 19.36 6.09
N LYS A 27 11.27 19.58 6.54
CA LYS A 27 12.44 18.96 5.93
C LYS A 27 12.32 17.45 6.08
N ASP A 28 12.38 16.75 4.96
CA ASP A 28 12.33 15.30 4.91
C ASP A 28 13.65 14.71 5.46
N THR A 29 13.57 13.91 6.52
CA THR A 29 14.73 13.35 7.23
C THR A 29 14.90 11.85 7.02
N PHE A 30 14.16 11.26 6.09
CA PHE A 30 14.25 9.83 5.83
C PHE A 30 15.63 9.44 5.27
N ASP A 31 16.17 8.35 5.80
CA ASP A 31 17.40 7.72 5.34
C ASP A 31 17.17 6.21 5.27
N ALA A 32 17.12 5.67 4.05
CA ALA A 32 16.90 4.24 3.82
C ALA A 32 17.98 3.36 4.46
N SER A 33 19.22 3.85 4.60
CA SER A 33 20.31 3.11 5.24
C SER A 33 20.11 2.93 6.74
N VAL A 34 19.27 3.77 7.36
CA VAL A 34 18.91 3.70 8.78
C VAL A 34 17.59 2.97 8.96
N VAL A 35 16.57 3.31 8.15
CA VAL A 35 15.20 2.79 8.31
C VAL A 35 15.06 1.34 7.82
N CYS A 36 15.73 1.00 6.73
CA CYS A 36 15.61 -0.31 6.08
C CYS A 36 16.96 -0.77 5.50
N PRO A 37 17.99 -0.91 6.36
CA PRO A 37 19.34 -1.27 5.94
C PRO A 37 19.34 -2.57 5.11
N ALA A 38 20.10 -2.58 4.01
CA ALA A 38 20.22 -3.75 3.16
C ALA A 38 21.01 -4.88 3.83
N ASP A 39 22.09 -4.51 4.52
CA ASP A 39 22.98 -5.43 5.23
C ASP A 39 22.64 -5.49 6.73
N GLY A 40 23.17 -6.51 7.41
CA GLY A 40 22.94 -6.75 8.83
C GLY A 40 21.86 -7.79 9.10
N MET A 41 21.47 -7.92 10.36
CA MET A 41 20.51 -8.91 10.82
C MET A 41 19.28 -8.23 11.42
N ASN A 42 18.12 -8.83 11.18
CA ASN A 42 16.87 -8.45 11.80
C ASN A 42 16.75 -9.05 13.23
N ALA A 43 15.63 -8.79 13.90
CA ALA A 43 15.37 -9.25 15.27
C ALA A 43 15.38 -10.79 15.45
N TYR A 44 15.28 -11.54 14.35
CA TYR A 44 15.29 -13.01 14.34
C TYR A 44 16.66 -13.62 14.09
N GLY A 45 17.70 -12.78 13.91
CA GLY A 45 19.03 -13.26 13.53
C GLY A 45 19.11 -13.70 12.07
N GLU A 46 18.14 -13.34 11.23
CA GLU A 46 18.15 -13.53 9.79
C GLU A 46 18.67 -12.25 9.10
N PRO A 47 19.22 -12.31 7.88
CA PRO A 47 19.61 -11.11 7.14
C PRO A 47 18.45 -10.11 7.00
N ASN A 48 18.72 -8.80 6.97
CA ASN A 48 17.66 -7.79 6.83
C ASN A 48 16.83 -7.94 5.55
N ARG A 49 17.43 -8.47 4.48
CA ARG A 49 16.78 -8.79 3.21
C ARG A 49 17.16 -10.21 2.80
N GLY A 50 16.19 -10.96 2.30
CA GLY A 50 16.44 -12.34 1.91
C GLY A 50 15.23 -13.00 1.28
N THR A 51 15.24 -14.33 1.30
CA THR A 51 14.14 -15.17 0.84
C THR A 51 13.82 -16.25 1.86
N PHE A 52 12.58 -16.68 1.90
CA PHE A 52 12.18 -17.89 2.62
C PHE A 52 11.26 -18.73 1.72
N THR A 53 11.14 -20.01 2.03
CA THR A 53 10.24 -20.94 1.34
C THR A 53 8.97 -21.12 2.15
N ASP A 54 7.80 -20.96 1.51
CA ASP A 54 6.53 -21.37 2.08
C ASP A 54 6.43 -22.90 1.98
N GLU A 55 6.55 -23.58 3.12
CA GLU A 55 6.52 -25.05 3.21
C GLU A 55 5.19 -25.67 2.73
N ARG A 56 4.13 -24.86 2.59
CA ARG A 56 2.81 -25.34 2.19
C ARG A 56 2.73 -25.65 0.69
N ASP A 57 3.50 -24.94 -0.14
CA ASP A 57 3.46 -25.05 -1.60
C ASP A 57 4.84 -25.00 -2.29
N GLY A 58 5.91 -24.79 -1.53
CA GLY A 58 7.28 -24.67 -2.04
C GLY A 58 7.61 -23.32 -2.69
N GLN A 59 6.70 -22.34 -2.63
CA GLN A 59 6.93 -21.02 -3.20
C GLN A 59 7.99 -20.27 -2.40
N VAL A 60 8.96 -19.68 -3.10
CA VAL A 60 10.01 -18.86 -2.50
C VAL A 60 9.58 -17.40 -2.59
N TYR A 61 9.53 -16.72 -1.44
CA TYR A 61 9.19 -15.31 -1.35
C TYR A 61 10.37 -14.50 -0.84
N LYS A 62 10.56 -13.31 -1.40
CA LYS A 62 11.47 -12.30 -0.86
C LYS A 62 10.87 -11.62 0.38
N TYR A 63 11.74 -11.13 1.24
CA TYR A 63 11.39 -10.27 2.37
C TYR A 63 12.39 -9.14 2.58
N THR A 64 11.95 -8.10 3.28
CA THR A 64 12.75 -6.94 3.68
C THR A 64 12.37 -6.49 5.08
N THR A 65 13.32 -5.95 5.82
CA THR A 65 13.13 -5.42 7.18
C THR A 65 13.03 -3.90 7.12
N ILE A 66 11.96 -3.34 7.70
CA ILE A 66 11.69 -1.89 7.74
C ILE A 66 11.34 -1.51 9.17
N GLY A 67 12.16 -0.66 9.79
CA GLY A 67 12.13 -0.48 11.23
C GLY A 67 12.38 -1.81 11.93
N ASN A 68 11.41 -2.26 12.74
CA ASN A 68 11.48 -3.53 13.45
C ASN A 68 10.63 -4.65 12.79
N GLN A 69 9.98 -4.35 11.66
CA GLN A 69 9.02 -5.23 11.02
C GLN A 69 9.64 -5.96 9.83
N VAL A 70 9.42 -7.27 9.73
CA VAL A 70 9.91 -8.08 8.59
C VAL A 70 8.75 -8.33 7.62
N TRP A 71 8.76 -7.65 6.48
CA TRP A 71 7.71 -7.67 5.48
C TRP A 71 8.04 -8.60 4.33
N MET A 72 7.05 -9.34 3.82
CA MET A 72 7.19 -9.93 2.49
C MET A 72 7.40 -8.83 1.45
N ALA A 73 8.39 -8.99 0.57
CA ALA A 73 8.63 -8.09 -0.55
C ALA A 73 7.84 -8.50 -1.82
N GLU A 74 6.99 -9.52 -1.69
CA GLU A 74 6.06 -9.98 -2.73
C GLU A 74 4.65 -10.17 -2.16
N ASN A 75 3.63 -10.03 -3.02
CA ASN A 75 2.27 -10.41 -2.66
C ASN A 75 2.17 -11.95 -2.55
N LEU A 76 1.32 -12.44 -1.65
CA LEU A 76 1.13 -13.87 -1.45
C LEU A 76 0.62 -14.54 -2.75
N LYS A 77 1.22 -15.67 -3.11
CA LYS A 77 0.88 -16.50 -4.30
C LYS A 77 0.33 -17.88 -3.93
N PHE A 78 0.13 -18.16 -2.64
CA PHE A 78 -0.40 -19.43 -2.14
C PHE A 78 -1.78 -19.75 -2.72
N ASP A 79 -1.94 -20.94 -3.32
CA ASP A 79 -3.21 -21.37 -3.90
C ASP A 79 -4.21 -21.83 -2.82
N ALA A 80 -4.84 -20.85 -2.17
CA ALA A 80 -5.88 -21.09 -1.18
C ALA A 80 -7.26 -21.29 -1.83
N PRO A 81 -8.19 -21.99 -1.15
CA PRO A 81 -9.59 -22.05 -1.58
C PRO A 81 -10.16 -20.66 -1.87
N TYR A 82 -10.88 -20.54 -2.99
CA TYR A 82 -11.52 -19.30 -3.45
C TYR A 82 -10.58 -18.14 -3.80
N SER A 83 -9.25 -18.36 -3.75
CA SER A 83 -8.28 -17.43 -4.32
C SER A 83 -8.39 -17.44 -5.85
N LEU A 84 -8.11 -16.31 -6.48
CA LEU A 84 -8.26 -16.13 -7.92
C LEU A 84 -6.99 -15.58 -8.55
N CYS A 85 -6.70 -16.09 -9.73
CA CYS A 85 -5.84 -15.44 -10.70
C CYS A 85 -6.67 -14.71 -11.73
N TYR A 86 -6.23 -13.53 -12.17
CA TYR A 86 -6.90 -12.87 -13.28
C TYR A 86 -6.57 -13.53 -14.61
N ALA A 87 -7.39 -14.49 -15.00
CA ALA A 87 -7.17 -15.34 -16.17
C ALA A 87 -7.15 -14.61 -17.52
N ARG A 88 -7.58 -13.34 -17.57
CA ARG A 88 -7.53 -12.53 -18.81
C ARG A 88 -6.18 -11.84 -19.03
N GLU A 89 -5.26 -11.96 -18.07
CA GLU A 89 -3.90 -11.44 -18.17
C GLU A 89 -2.90 -12.57 -17.91
N GLU A 90 -2.02 -12.80 -18.88
CA GLU A 90 -0.99 -13.82 -18.76
C GLU A 90 -0.04 -13.49 -17.61
N ASN A 91 0.34 -14.49 -16.82
CA ASN A 91 1.27 -14.34 -15.70
C ASN A 91 0.83 -13.31 -14.64
N PHE A 92 -0.47 -13.02 -14.53
CA PHE A 92 -0.99 -12.08 -13.54
C PHE A 92 -0.54 -12.45 -12.12
N CYS A 93 -0.69 -13.71 -11.72
CA CYS A 93 -0.34 -14.13 -10.37
C CYS A 93 1.16 -14.16 -10.10
N GLU A 94 1.96 -14.45 -11.12
CA GLU A 94 3.41 -14.39 -10.99
C GLU A 94 3.89 -12.95 -10.75
N THR A 95 3.22 -11.99 -11.40
CA THR A 95 3.52 -10.57 -11.25
C THR A 95 2.89 -10.03 -9.97
N PHE A 96 1.57 -10.03 -9.86
CA PHE A 96 0.80 -9.30 -8.85
C PHE A 96 0.40 -10.14 -7.63
N GLY A 97 0.67 -11.44 -7.63
CA GLY A 97 0.09 -12.36 -6.63
C GLY A 97 -1.37 -12.71 -6.92
N ARG A 98 -2.00 -13.41 -5.98
CA ARG A 98 -3.40 -13.83 -6.12
C ARG A 98 -4.34 -12.86 -5.41
N PHE A 99 -5.60 -12.87 -5.83
CA PHE A 99 -6.67 -12.20 -5.12
C PHE A 99 -7.33 -13.17 -4.14
N TYR A 100 -7.40 -12.79 -2.88
CA TYR A 100 -7.98 -13.59 -1.79
C TYR A 100 -9.26 -12.97 -1.28
N THR A 101 -10.13 -13.82 -0.76
CA THR A 101 -11.28 -13.45 0.07
C THR A 101 -11.06 -14.05 1.45
N LEU A 102 -11.33 -13.28 2.51
CA LEU A 102 -11.30 -13.74 3.89
C LEU A 102 -12.71 -14.01 4.44
N TYR A 103 -13.68 -14.21 3.56
CA TYR A 103 -15.05 -14.55 3.91
C TYR A 103 -15.25 -16.06 3.97
N VAL A 104 -16.12 -16.52 4.87
CA VAL A 104 -16.53 -17.93 4.95
C VAL A 104 -17.04 -18.40 3.58
N ASN A 105 -16.53 -19.56 3.13
CA ASN A 105 -16.85 -20.17 1.82
C ASN A 105 -16.57 -19.26 0.59
N GLY A 106 -15.79 -18.19 0.76
CA GLY A 106 -15.52 -17.21 -0.29
C GLY A 106 -16.72 -16.37 -0.73
N GLU A 107 -17.81 -16.38 0.06
CA GLU A 107 -19.04 -15.64 -0.19
C GLU A 107 -18.94 -14.22 0.35
N TYR A 108 -18.93 -13.23 -0.54
CA TYR A 108 -18.91 -11.83 -0.11
C TYR A 108 -20.20 -11.47 0.63
N PHE A 109 -20.08 -10.64 1.69
CA PHE A 109 -21.11 -10.37 2.70
C PHE A 109 -21.40 -11.49 3.71
N ALA A 110 -20.70 -12.63 3.63
CA ALA A 110 -20.70 -13.59 4.73
C ALA A 110 -19.93 -13.04 5.94
N LEU A 111 -19.85 -13.85 7.00
CA LEU A 111 -18.94 -13.57 8.10
C LEU A 111 -17.49 -13.67 7.65
N ILE A 112 -16.61 -12.90 8.29
CA ILE A 112 -15.17 -13.09 8.15
C ILE A 112 -14.78 -14.46 8.70
N ASP A 113 -14.04 -15.22 7.91
CA ASP A 113 -13.41 -16.46 8.32
C ASP A 113 -12.13 -16.12 9.08
N GLN A 114 -12.25 -16.03 10.41
CA GLN A 114 -11.11 -15.69 11.27
C GLN A 114 -10.00 -16.74 11.18
N VAL A 115 -10.35 -18.03 11.06
CA VAL A 115 -9.35 -19.09 10.96
C VAL A 115 -8.56 -18.93 9.67
N LEU A 116 -9.23 -18.65 8.55
CA LEU A 116 -8.54 -18.34 7.30
C LEU A 116 -7.66 -17.10 7.43
N ALA A 117 -8.16 -16.01 8.01
CA ALA A 117 -7.37 -14.79 8.21
C ALA A 117 -6.10 -15.03 9.05
N ASP A 118 -6.17 -15.91 10.05
CA ASP A 118 -5.04 -16.26 10.93
C ASP A 118 -4.05 -17.23 10.29
N THR A 119 -4.47 -18.01 9.28
CA THR A 119 -3.67 -19.13 8.71
C THR A 119 -3.30 -18.96 7.24
N ILE A 120 -3.80 -17.92 6.56
CA ILE A 120 -3.55 -17.71 5.13
C ILE A 120 -2.09 -17.37 4.83
N CYS A 121 -1.41 -16.67 5.74
CA CYS A 121 0.03 -16.46 5.66
C CYS A 121 0.80 -17.71 6.15
N PRO A 122 2.04 -17.95 5.65
CA PRO A 122 2.83 -19.09 6.07
C PRO A 122 3.12 -19.09 7.58
N ALA A 123 3.51 -20.23 8.14
CA ALA A 123 3.85 -20.31 9.56
C ALA A 123 4.93 -19.28 9.95
N GLY A 124 4.69 -18.56 11.06
CA GLY A 124 5.54 -17.44 11.50
C GLY A 124 5.28 -16.12 10.77
N TRP A 125 4.35 -16.09 9.81
CA TRP A 125 3.88 -14.87 9.15
C TRP A 125 2.37 -14.71 9.37
N HIS A 126 1.88 -13.47 9.36
CA HIS A 126 0.47 -13.15 9.53
C HIS A 126 0.00 -12.07 8.57
N VAL A 127 -1.33 -11.94 8.44
CA VAL A 127 -1.95 -10.80 7.75
C VAL A 127 -1.77 -9.56 8.66
N PRO A 128 -1.12 -8.49 8.19
CA PRO A 128 -0.86 -7.33 9.03
C PRO A 128 -2.13 -6.63 9.48
N SER A 129 -2.12 -6.13 10.69
CA SER A 129 -3.15 -5.25 11.24
C SER A 129 -2.99 -3.82 10.71
N VAL A 130 -4.02 -2.99 10.92
CA VAL A 130 -3.98 -1.55 10.64
C VAL A 130 -2.84 -0.87 11.41
N ASP A 131 -2.60 -1.24 12.66
CA ASP A 131 -1.54 -0.64 13.48
C ASP A 131 -0.15 -0.97 12.92
N GLU A 132 0.04 -2.19 12.41
CA GLU A 132 1.31 -2.59 11.78
C GLU A 132 1.53 -1.86 10.45
N TRP A 133 0.48 -1.63 9.65
CA TRP A 133 0.57 -0.79 8.46
C TRP A 133 0.87 0.69 8.80
N ASN A 134 0.30 1.21 9.89
CA ASN A 134 0.59 2.57 10.37
C ASN A 134 2.04 2.69 10.87
N GLU A 135 2.56 1.67 11.55
CA GLU A 135 3.97 1.63 11.94
C GLU A 135 4.89 1.63 10.71
N LEU A 136 4.56 0.85 9.67
CA LEU A 136 5.29 0.91 8.40
C LEU A 136 5.27 2.33 7.82
N ALA A 137 4.10 2.97 7.75
CA ALA A 137 3.97 4.34 7.25
C ALA A 137 4.81 5.34 8.05
N ASN A 138 4.81 5.24 9.38
CA ASN A 138 5.62 6.08 10.26
C ASN A 138 7.12 5.94 9.97
N ASN A 139 7.59 4.71 9.74
CA ASN A 139 9.00 4.43 9.46
C ASN A 139 9.46 5.03 8.13
N VAL A 140 8.64 4.93 7.08
CA VAL A 140 9.00 5.46 5.75
C VAL A 140 8.60 6.92 5.54
N GLY A 141 8.07 7.59 6.56
CA GLY A 141 7.44 8.90 6.46
C GLY A 141 6.02 8.78 5.92
N GLU A 142 5.13 9.66 6.39
CA GLU A 142 3.70 9.57 6.04
C GLU A 142 3.36 10.24 4.70
N GLY A 143 2.18 9.92 4.17
CA GLY A 143 1.61 10.54 2.98
C GLY A 143 2.35 10.19 1.69
N LYS A 144 2.28 11.09 0.69
CA LYS A 144 2.72 10.81 -0.69
C LYS A 144 4.20 10.38 -0.78
N LYS A 145 5.08 10.99 0.02
CA LYS A 145 6.52 10.69 0.00
C LYS A 145 6.77 9.28 0.55
N GLY A 146 6.12 8.94 1.66
CA GLY A 146 6.08 7.59 2.21
C GLY A 146 5.59 6.53 1.27
N SER A 147 4.44 6.77 0.64
CA SER A 147 3.88 5.87 -0.36
C SER A 147 4.87 5.62 -1.48
N ALA A 148 5.51 6.66 -2.00
CA ALA A 148 6.48 6.55 -3.10
C ALA A 148 7.68 5.66 -2.73
N ARG A 149 8.14 5.69 -1.46
CA ARG A 149 9.26 4.86 -0.96
C ARG A 149 8.98 3.37 -0.95
N LEU A 150 7.72 2.98 -0.86
CA LEU A 150 7.30 1.57 -0.78
C LEU A 150 6.80 1.02 -2.11
N LYS A 151 6.33 1.91 -3.01
CA LYS A 151 5.82 1.53 -4.32
C LYS A 151 6.91 0.97 -5.20
N SER A 152 6.55 -0.03 -6.00
CA SER A 152 7.41 -0.57 -7.06
C SER A 152 7.91 0.56 -7.97
N SER A 153 9.19 0.47 -8.33
CA SER A 153 9.86 1.34 -9.31
C SER A 153 9.55 0.97 -10.76
N ASN A 154 9.12 -0.27 -11.02
CA ASN A 154 8.65 -0.69 -12.34
C ASN A 154 7.45 0.15 -12.80
N ASP A 155 7.41 0.49 -14.09
CA ASP A 155 6.26 1.13 -14.71
C ASP A 155 5.15 0.12 -15.02
N PHE A 156 3.90 0.52 -14.78
CA PHE A 156 2.71 -0.28 -15.03
C PHE A 156 1.70 0.40 -15.97
N GLY A 157 2.03 1.57 -16.52
CA GLY A 157 1.24 2.31 -17.51
C GLY A 157 0.96 3.75 -17.09
N GLU A 158 0.28 4.49 -17.98
CA GLU A 158 0.08 5.95 -17.89
C GLU A 158 -0.52 6.43 -16.55
N TYR A 159 -1.37 5.61 -15.92
CA TYR A 159 -2.03 5.96 -14.65
C TYR A 159 -1.24 5.50 -13.41
N TYR A 160 -0.13 4.79 -13.58
CA TYR A 160 0.74 4.38 -12.50
C TYR A 160 1.83 5.40 -12.26
N ASN A 161 1.94 5.85 -11.01
CA ASN A 161 3.07 6.67 -10.57
C ASN A 161 4.12 5.76 -9.93
N SER A 162 5.23 5.48 -10.60
CA SER A 162 6.32 4.66 -10.04
C SER A 162 6.85 5.22 -8.73
N GLY A 163 7.18 4.31 -7.81
CA GLY A 163 7.87 4.62 -6.57
C GLY A 163 9.40 4.56 -6.72
N SER A 164 10.10 4.90 -5.65
CA SER A 164 11.55 4.69 -5.55
C SER A 164 11.90 3.27 -5.06
N ASP A 165 10.98 2.61 -4.37
CA ASP A 165 11.19 1.32 -3.70
C ASP A 165 12.46 1.29 -2.82
N ASP A 166 12.69 2.37 -2.06
CA ASP A 166 13.92 2.60 -1.29
C ASP A 166 14.22 1.47 -0.28
N CYS A 167 13.16 0.80 0.19
CA CYS A 167 13.27 -0.30 1.15
C CYS A 167 13.13 -1.70 0.55
N SER A 168 13.06 -1.83 -0.78
CA SER A 168 12.82 -3.12 -1.46
C SER A 168 11.53 -3.81 -1.00
N PHE A 169 10.50 -3.03 -0.71
CA PHE A 169 9.18 -3.52 -0.31
C PHE A 169 8.35 -3.94 -1.54
N ASN A 170 8.55 -3.24 -2.66
CA ASN A 170 8.00 -3.53 -3.96
C ASN A 170 6.46 -3.68 -3.95
N ALA A 171 5.74 -2.64 -3.52
CA ALA A 171 4.29 -2.62 -3.54
C ALA A 171 3.77 -2.57 -4.98
N LEU A 172 3.09 -3.64 -5.41
CA LEU A 172 2.59 -3.79 -6.77
C LEU A 172 1.12 -3.36 -6.87
N PRO A 173 0.74 -2.62 -7.92
CA PRO A 173 -0.61 -2.07 -8.09
C PRO A 173 -1.60 -3.11 -8.64
N ALA A 174 -1.84 -4.19 -7.91
CA ALA A 174 -2.76 -5.26 -8.34
C ALA A 174 -4.21 -4.77 -8.48
N GLY A 175 -4.60 -3.75 -7.72
CA GLY A 175 -5.99 -3.34 -7.56
C GLY A 175 -6.78 -4.34 -6.72
N SER A 176 -8.06 -4.53 -7.08
CA SER A 176 -8.95 -5.47 -6.41
C SER A 176 -9.89 -6.15 -7.40
N TRP A 177 -10.31 -7.36 -7.09
CA TRP A 177 -11.31 -8.08 -7.86
C TRP A 177 -12.72 -7.84 -7.30
N MET A 178 -13.62 -7.37 -8.15
CA MET A 178 -14.99 -6.99 -7.79
C MET A 178 -16.00 -8.12 -8.08
N LEU A 179 -17.20 -8.03 -7.51
CA LEU A 179 -18.24 -9.08 -7.67
C LEU A 179 -18.73 -9.25 -9.11
N ASN A 180 -18.66 -8.19 -9.91
CA ASN A 180 -19.00 -8.23 -11.33
C ASN A 180 -17.94 -8.92 -12.18
N GLY A 181 -16.85 -9.42 -11.58
CA GLY A 181 -15.75 -10.08 -12.28
C GLY A 181 -14.75 -9.12 -12.92
N GLU A 182 -14.85 -7.82 -12.63
CA GLU A 182 -13.94 -6.80 -13.15
C GLU A 182 -12.84 -6.47 -12.13
N LEU A 183 -11.71 -6.01 -12.65
CA LEU A 183 -10.66 -5.41 -11.84
C LEU A 183 -10.93 -3.93 -11.62
N SER A 184 -10.89 -3.51 -10.36
CA SER A 184 -10.94 -2.10 -9.98
C SER A 184 -9.55 -1.64 -9.56
N GLY A 185 -9.06 -0.56 -10.16
CA GLY A 185 -7.80 0.08 -9.75
C GLY A 185 -6.53 -0.71 -10.08
N ASN A 186 -6.63 -1.75 -10.91
CA ASN A 186 -5.46 -2.47 -11.40
C ASN A 186 -4.52 -1.52 -12.15
N ARG A 187 -3.21 -1.71 -11.96
CA ARG A 187 -2.13 -0.83 -12.45
C ARG A 187 -2.20 0.61 -11.93
N ILE A 188 -2.99 0.86 -10.88
CA ILE A 188 -3.09 2.17 -10.24
C ILE A 188 -2.88 2.07 -8.73
N TYR A 189 -3.59 1.17 -8.06
CA TYR A 189 -3.63 1.08 -6.60
C TYR A 189 -3.03 -0.23 -6.07
N ALA A 190 -2.23 -0.11 -5.03
CA ALA A 190 -1.78 -1.20 -4.18
C ALA A 190 -2.68 -1.21 -2.92
N ILE A 191 -3.63 -2.16 -2.87
CA ILE A 191 -4.62 -2.27 -1.80
C ILE A 191 -4.52 -3.67 -1.19
N TYR A 192 -4.46 -3.73 0.13
CA TYR A 192 -4.20 -4.97 0.86
C TYR A 192 -5.29 -5.26 1.89
N TRP A 193 -5.54 -6.54 2.12
CA TRP A 193 -6.25 -6.97 3.33
C TRP A 193 -5.47 -6.59 4.58
N THR A 194 -6.20 -6.29 5.65
CA THR A 194 -5.65 -6.24 7.01
C THR A 194 -6.34 -7.28 7.89
N SER A 195 -5.73 -7.66 9.00
CA SER A 195 -6.34 -8.51 10.03
C SER A 195 -7.28 -7.75 10.99
N THR A 196 -7.31 -6.41 10.92
CA THR A 196 -8.15 -5.59 11.80
C THR A 196 -9.61 -5.62 11.34
N ARG A 197 -10.46 -6.23 12.17
CA ARG A 197 -11.90 -6.28 11.94
C ARG A 197 -12.57 -4.94 12.23
N ARG A 198 -13.51 -4.57 11.37
CA ARG A 198 -14.42 -3.44 11.58
C ARG A 198 -15.77 -3.90 12.14
N SER A 199 -16.26 -5.05 11.66
CA SER A 199 -17.50 -5.68 12.11
C SER A 199 -17.40 -7.22 12.01
N TYR A 200 -18.53 -7.92 12.03
CA TYR A 200 -18.59 -9.37 11.83
C TYR A 200 -18.40 -9.80 10.36
N ASP A 201 -18.68 -8.89 9.43
CA ASP A 201 -18.73 -9.09 7.98
C ASP A 201 -17.84 -8.10 7.21
N THR A 202 -17.09 -7.24 7.90
CA THR A 202 -16.15 -6.31 7.27
C THR A 202 -14.84 -6.20 8.04
N MET A 203 -13.76 -6.03 7.30
CA MET A 203 -12.42 -5.73 7.78
C MET A 203 -11.96 -4.39 7.19
N TYR A 204 -10.92 -3.83 7.79
CA TYR A 204 -10.22 -2.73 7.17
C TYR A 204 -9.30 -3.23 6.04
N ALA A 205 -9.12 -2.39 5.04
CA ALA A 205 -8.12 -2.52 4.00
C ALA A 205 -7.12 -1.39 4.09
N TYR A 206 -5.90 -1.65 3.66
CA TYR A 206 -4.86 -0.64 3.58
C TYR A 206 -4.63 -0.25 2.12
N ASN A 207 -4.86 1.02 1.78
CA ASN A 207 -4.46 1.58 0.50
C ASN A 207 -3.10 2.25 0.65
N LEU A 208 -2.07 1.59 0.11
CA LEU A 208 -0.69 2.06 0.24
C LEU A 208 -0.43 3.33 -0.58
N GLY A 209 -1.17 3.56 -1.67
CA GLY A 209 -0.99 4.75 -2.50
C GLY A 209 -1.25 6.05 -1.74
N SER A 210 -2.29 6.05 -0.91
CA SER A 210 -2.66 7.18 -0.04
C SER A 210 -2.28 7.00 1.43
N GLN A 211 -1.69 5.87 1.80
CA GLN A 211 -1.47 5.45 3.20
C GLN A 211 -2.75 5.65 4.05
N SER A 212 -3.86 5.12 3.55
CA SER A 212 -5.17 5.35 4.15
C SER A 212 -5.89 4.04 4.42
N ILE A 213 -6.69 4.07 5.49
CA ILE A 213 -7.56 2.96 5.85
C ILE A 213 -8.87 3.05 5.07
N GLU A 214 -9.22 1.98 4.38
CA GLU A 214 -10.47 1.82 3.64
C GLU A 214 -11.26 0.63 4.19
N ILE A 215 -12.46 0.40 3.67
CA ILE A 215 -13.19 -0.85 3.91
C ILE A 215 -12.73 -1.87 2.87
N ASN A 216 -12.62 -3.13 3.29
CA ASN A 216 -12.25 -4.21 2.38
C ASN A 216 -13.16 -4.32 1.16
N ARG A 217 -12.56 -4.70 0.04
CA ARG A 217 -13.26 -5.07 -1.20
C ARG A 217 -13.46 -6.59 -1.22
N PRO A 218 -14.25 -7.14 -2.16
CA PRO A 218 -14.55 -8.56 -2.17
C PRO A 218 -13.33 -9.46 -2.20
N ARG A 219 -12.36 -9.12 -3.05
CA ARG A 219 -11.11 -9.85 -3.16
C ARG A 219 -9.95 -8.89 -3.41
N MET A 220 -8.88 -9.04 -2.64
CA MET A 220 -7.70 -8.16 -2.64
C MET A 220 -6.45 -9.01 -2.43
N THR A 221 -5.29 -8.43 -2.65
CA THR A 221 -4.02 -9.11 -2.38
C THR A 221 -3.73 -9.12 -0.88
N ILE A 222 -2.87 -10.05 -0.48
CA ILE A 222 -2.35 -10.16 0.89
C ILE A 222 -0.84 -9.93 0.82
N ARG A 223 -0.34 -9.16 1.78
CA ARG A 223 1.07 -8.86 1.98
C ARG A 223 1.40 -9.24 3.42
N CYS A 224 2.01 -10.41 3.63
CA CYS A 224 2.22 -10.91 4.99
C CYS A 224 3.39 -10.23 5.68
N LEU A 225 3.36 -10.28 7.00
CA LEU A 225 4.34 -9.69 7.92
C LEU A 225 4.80 -10.74 8.94
N LYS A 226 6.00 -10.59 9.46
CA LYS A 226 6.57 -11.38 10.56
C LYS A 226 7.06 -10.39 11.64
N ASN A 227 6.46 -10.46 12.83
CA ASN A 227 6.74 -9.61 14.01
C ASN A 227 6.82 -10.43 15.30
#